data_AF-A0AAW9LHB6-F1
#
_entry.id   AF-A0AAW9LHB6-F1
#
_cell.length_a   1.000
_cell.length_b   1.000
_cell.length_c   1.000
_cell.angle_alpha   90.00
_cell.angle_beta   90.00
_cell.angle_gamma   90.00
#
_symmetry.space_group_name_H-M   'P 1'
#
loop_
_entity.id
_entity.type
_entity.pdbx_description
1 polymer ?
#
loop_
_entity_poly.entity_id
_entity_poly.type
_entity_poly.pdbx_seq_one_letter_code
_entity_poly.pdbx_strand_id
1 'polypeptide(L)' 'MATIVDRYGEAVVQKVIHRILVDGVPFRTAAADHDVTAVDGVRIGMVATQVLSELNTEP' A
#
# COMPACT_ATOMS: atom_id res chain seq x y z
N MET A 1 -2.96 3.17 -10.01
CA MET A 1 -3.70 2.87 -8.77
C MET A 1 -5.10 2.36 -9.05
N ALA A 2 -5.91 3.00 -9.90
CA ALA A 2 -7.24 2.49 -10.28
C ALA A 2 -7.24 1.00 -10.65
N THR A 3 -6.40 0.56 -11.58
CA THR A 3 -6.28 -0.87 -11.98
C THR A 3 -5.90 -1.82 -10.83
N ILE A 4 -5.19 -1.35 -9.81
CA ILE A 4 -4.81 -2.16 -8.64
C ILE A 4 -5.99 -2.29 -7.68
N VAL A 5 -6.71 -1.18 -7.46
CA VAL A 5 -7.96 -1.16 -6.68
C VAL A 5 -9.03 -2.01 -7.37
N ASP A 6 -9.16 -1.93 -8.70
CA ASP A 6 -10.09 -2.76 -9.48
C ASP A 6 -9.74 -4.25 -9.38
N ARG A 7 -8.44 -4.58 -9.34
CA ARG A 7 -7.96 -5.96 -9.30
C ARG A 7 -8.12 -6.60 -7.93
N TYR A 8 -7.78 -5.88 -6.86
CA TYR A 8 -7.70 -6.45 -5.50
C TYR A 8 -8.85 -6.02 -4.60
N GLY A 9 -9.61 -5.01 -5.00
CA GLY A 9 -10.60 -4.36 -4.17
C GLY A 9 -9.98 -3.35 -3.20
N GLU A 10 -10.74 -2.31 -2.90
CA GLU A 10 -10.34 -1.24 -1.99
C GLU A 10 -9.95 -1.76 -0.61
N ALA A 11 -10.73 -2.69 -0.06
CA ALA A 11 -10.49 -3.25 1.26
C ALA A 11 -9.13 -3.95 1.39
N VAL A 12 -8.68 -4.64 0.33
CA VAL A 12 -7.36 -5.28 0.31
C VAL A 12 -6.26 -4.23 0.24
N VAL A 13 -6.40 -3.25 -0.66
CA VAL A 13 -5.41 -2.18 -0.81
C VAL A 13 -5.27 -1.39 0.49
N GLN A 14 -6.37 -1.09 1.18
CA GLN A 14 -6.37 -0.39 2.47
C GLN A 14 -5.64 -1.19 3.56
N LYS A 15 -5.85 -2.51 3.63
CA LYS A 15 -5.14 -3.36 4.59
C LYS A 15 -3.64 -3.42 4.31
N VAL A 16 -3.24 -3.52 3.04
CA VAL A 16 -1.82 -3.48 2.66
C VAL A 16 -1.19 -2.15 3.06
N ILE A 17 -1.87 -1.03 2.80
CA ILE A 17 -1.42 0.31 3.21
C ILE A 17 -1.27 0.40 4.73
N HIS A 18 -2.26 -0.06 5.48
CA HIS A 18 -2.21 -0.06 6.95
C HIS A 18 -0.98 -0.82 7.46
N ARG A 19 -0.73 -2.02 6.94
CA ARG A 19 0.42 -2.82 7.38
C ARG A 19 1.76 -2.17 7.06
N ILE A 20 1.84 -1.45 5.95
CA ILE A 20 3.04 -0.74 5.54
C ILE A 20 3.28 0.48 6.43
N LEU A 21 2.28 1.35 6.56
CA LEU A 21 2.45 2.66 7.21
C LEU A 21 2.29 2.62 8.73
N VAL A 22 1.43 1.75 9.25
CA VAL A 22 1.13 1.65 10.69
C VAL A 22 1.94 0.53 11.34
N ASP A 23 1.91 -0.66 10.74
CA ASP A 23 2.55 -1.84 11.34
C ASP A 23 4.04 -1.97 10.96
N GLY A 24 4.55 -1.10 10.07
CA GLY A 24 5.97 -1.07 9.65
C GLY A 24 6.42 -2.31 8.86
N VAL A 25 5.47 -3.06 8.29
CA VAL A 25 5.75 -4.32 7.59
C VAL A 25 6.36 -4.02 6.21
N PRO A 26 7.44 -4.72 5.80
CA PRO A 26 8.01 -4.57 4.47
C PRO A 26 6.98 -4.81 3.35
N PHE A 27 7.05 -4.02 2.28
CA PHE A 27 6.01 -3.95 1.24
C PHE A 27 5.62 -5.32 0.65
N ARG A 28 6.61 -6.17 0.39
CA ARG A 28 6.38 -7.52 -0.15
C ARG A 28 5.61 -8.41 0.83
N THR A 29 5.94 -8.32 2.11
CA THR A 29 5.30 -9.11 3.18
C THR A 29 3.88 -8.60 3.46
N ALA A 30 3.68 -7.28 3.47
CA ALA A 30 2.36 -6.69 3.65
C ALA A 30 1.37 -7.13 2.56
N ALA A 31 1.86 -7.26 1.33
CA ALA A 31 1.12 -7.70 0.15
C ALA A 31 0.87 -9.22 0.09
N ALA A 32 1.86 -10.03 0.52
CA ALA A 32 1.77 -11.49 0.47
C ALA A 32 0.58 -12.05 1.26
N ASP A 33 0.23 -11.43 2.38
CA ASP A 33 -0.90 -11.88 3.22
C ASP A 33 -2.28 -11.59 2.62
N HIS A 34 -2.34 -11.00 1.41
CA HIS A 34 -3.57 -10.62 0.73
C HIS A 34 -3.61 -11.06 -0.74
N ASP A 35 -2.79 -12.04 -1.14
CA ASP A 35 -2.66 -12.52 -2.53
C ASP A 35 -2.30 -11.41 -3.53
N VAL A 36 -1.72 -10.30 -3.05
CA VAL A 36 -1.22 -9.21 -3.89
C VAL A 36 0.17 -9.57 -4.40
N THR A 37 0.41 -9.35 -5.70
CA THR A 37 1.72 -9.64 -6.26
C THR A 37 2.80 -8.78 -5.61
N ALA A 38 4.03 -9.28 -5.51
CA ALA A 38 5.13 -8.52 -4.91
C ALA A 38 5.35 -7.16 -5.60
N VAL A 39 5.19 -7.12 -6.93
CA VAL A 39 5.34 -5.88 -7.73
C VAL A 39 4.23 -4.88 -7.39
N ASP A 40 2.98 -5.33 -7.33
CA ASP A 40 1.86 -4.45 -6.99
C ASP A 40 1.94 -4.00 -5.52
N GLY A 41 2.40 -4.86 -4.62
CA GLY A 41 2.67 -4.52 -3.22
C GLY A 41 3.69 -3.39 -3.05
N VAL A 42 4.79 -3.45 -3.79
CA VAL A 42 5.80 -2.36 -3.80
C VAL A 42 5.20 -1.07 -4.35
N ARG A 43 4.40 -1.14 -5.41
CA ARG A 43 3.75 0.04 -6.00
C ARG A 43 2.76 0.69 -5.02
N ILE A 44 1.97 -0.11 -4.30
CA ILE A 44 1.07 0.36 -3.23
C ILE A 44 1.89 1.08 -2.14
N GLY A 45 2.96 0.44 -1.65
CA GLY A 45 3.80 0.99 -0.59
C GLY A 45 4.48 2.32 -0.95
N MET A 46 4.99 2.45 -2.18
CA MET A 46 5.59 3.70 -2.65
C MET A 46 4.57 4.84 -2.70
N VAL A 47 3.41 4.62 -3.30
CA VAL A 47 2.36 5.65 -3.40
C VAL A 47 1.89 6.07 -2.01
N ALA A 48 1.66 5.10 -1.12
CA ALA A 48 1.22 5.37 0.25
C ALA A 48 2.25 6.21 1.04
N THR A 49 3.53 5.86 0.93
CA THR A 49 4.63 6.59 1.60
C THR A 49 4.82 7.99 1.03
N GLN A 50 4.68 8.14 -0.30
CA GLN A 50 4.73 9.44 -0.96
C GLN A 50 3.60 10.35 -0.46
N VAL A 51 2.35 9.88 -0.50
CA VAL A 51 1.19 10.65 -0.03
C VAL A 51 1.35 11.02 1.45
N LEU A 52 1.79 10.09 2.30
CA LEU A 52 2.07 10.40 3.70
C LEU A 52 3.14 11.49 3.85
N SER A 53 4.17 11.47 3.01
CA SER A 53 5.22 12.49 3.03
C SER A 53 4.67 13.86 2.61
N GLU A 54 3.87 13.90 1.55
CA GLU A 54 3.20 15.12 1.08
C GLU A 54 2.28 15.71 2.16
N LEU A 55 1.43 14.89 2.78
CA LEU A 55 0.54 15.32 3.88
C LEU A 55 1.31 15.84 5.09
N ASN A 56 2.47 15.26 5.40
CA ASN A 56 3.34 15.72 6.50
C ASN A 56 4.13 17.00 6.16
N THR A 57 4.15 17.40 4.88
CA THR A 57 4.77 18.66 4.44
C THR A 57 3.76 19.79 4.26
N GLU A 58 2.45 19.50 4.36
CA GLU A 58 1.42 20.53 4.40
C GLU A 58 1.42 21.21 5.80
N PRO A 59 1.43 22.56 5.86
CA PRO A 59 1.56 23.33 7.09
C PRO A 59 0.30 23.31 7.98
#